data_AF-A0A936Q3C5-F1
#
_entry.id   AF-A0A936Q3C5-F1
#
_cell.length_a   1.000
_cell.length_b   1.000
_cell.length_c   1.000
_cell.angle_alpha   90.00
_cell.angle_beta   90.00
_cell.angle_gamma   90.00
#
_symmetry.space_group_name_H-M   'P 1'
#
loop_
_entity.id
_entity.type
_entity.pdbx_description
1 polymer ?
#
loop_
_entity_poly.entity_id
_entity_poly.type
_entity_poly.pdbx_seq_one_letter_code
_entity_poly.pdbx_strand_id
1 'polypeptide(L)'
;VSATCRAYDAEARSGFLQKGVVVYAPSYTLQVNRIGSGSGLVYSNPSGLSCGSVCSADFATGSTVTLTALASPGSRFAGWSEPSCLDLGPCTILMTAAHPVTATFQPDGGALFYQVTPCRIADTRTGSGVPLTAGEIREFAVTASGCGVPIGAVAAALNVSVTDAASVGSVTLFPSGIQTPGTQTVSFSPGKIRSSSTVIKIGAGGAVSAYNGSAGPAHVILDISGVFQ
;
A
#
# COMPACT_ATOMS: atom_id res chain seq x y z
N VAL A 1 9.17 -28.93 -35.15
CA VAL A 1 9.26 -29.41 -36.55
C VAL A 1 9.83 -30.81 -36.51
N SER A 2 9.06 -31.83 -36.89
CA SER A 2 9.51 -33.22 -36.92
C SER A 2 10.19 -33.50 -38.27
N ALA A 3 11.47 -33.86 -38.24
CA ALA A 3 12.18 -34.34 -39.42
C ALA A 3 12.33 -35.86 -39.31
N THR A 4 11.84 -36.58 -40.32
CA THR A 4 11.92 -38.04 -40.38
C THR A 4 13.04 -38.45 -41.33
N CYS A 5 14.13 -39.01 -40.81
CA CYS A 5 15.19 -39.59 -41.63
C CYS A 5 14.90 -41.08 -41.87
N ARG A 6 14.95 -41.52 -43.13
CA ARG A 6 14.82 -42.93 -43.51
C ARG A 6 16.21 -43.52 -43.68
N ALA A 7 16.53 -44.57 -42.93
CA ALA A 7 17.80 -45.27 -43.05
C ALA A 7 17.63 -46.55 -43.86
N TYR A 8 18.66 -46.88 -44.65
CA TYR A 8 18.72 -48.07 -45.48
C TYR A 8 19.91 -48.91 -45.02
N ASP A 9 19.73 -50.23 -44.90
CA ASP A 9 20.84 -51.16 -44.67
C ASP A 9 21.57 -51.49 -46.00
N ALA A 10 22.62 -52.30 -45.93
CA ALA A 10 23.41 -52.72 -47.09
C ALA A 10 22.62 -53.54 -48.13
N GLU A 11 21.42 -54.01 -47.75
CA GLU A 11 20.50 -54.77 -48.59
C GLU A 11 19.31 -53.92 -49.06
N ALA A 12 19.40 -52.59 -48.92
CA ALA A 12 18.38 -51.61 -49.30
C ALA A 12 17.03 -51.75 -48.56
N ARG A 13 16.99 -52.47 -47.44
CA ARG A 13 15.78 -52.52 -46.60
C ARG A 13 15.67 -51.22 -45.82
N SER A 14 14.47 -50.61 -45.88
CA SER A 14 14.22 -49.35 -45.18
C SER A 14 13.58 -49.59 -43.82
N GLY A 15 14.15 -49.01 -42.76
CA GLY A 15 13.57 -48.97 -41.43
C GLY A 15 13.39 -47.54 -40.94
N PHE A 16 12.44 -47.32 -40.02
CA PHE A 16 12.35 -46.06 -39.29
C PHE A 16 13.32 -46.10 -38.11
N LEU A 17 14.39 -45.32 -38.16
CA LEU A 17 15.20 -45.05 -36.98
C LEU A 17 14.54 -43.91 -36.21
N GLN A 18 13.90 -44.23 -35.09
CA GLN A 18 13.34 -43.22 -34.20
C GLN A 18 14.45 -42.67 -33.30
N LYS A 19 15.38 -41.89 -33.88
CA LYS A 19 16.34 -41.12 -33.08
C LYS A 19 15.65 -39.83 -32.65
N GLY A 20 15.37 -39.69 -31.36
CA GLY A 20 14.86 -38.43 -30.80
C GLY A 20 15.84 -37.30 -31.08
N VAL A 21 15.46 -36.35 -31.93
CA VAL A 21 16.21 -35.09 -32.10
C VAL A 21 15.68 -34.11 -31.06
N VAL A 22 16.48 -33.87 -30.02
CA VAL A 22 16.19 -32.80 -29.05
C VAL A 22 16.63 -31.49 -29.68
N VAL A 23 15.67 -30.64 -30.06
CA VAL A 23 15.95 -29.27 -30.51
C VAL A 23 15.94 -28.38 -29.27
N TYR A 24 17.10 -27.88 -28.87
CA TYR A 24 17.20 -26.88 -27.81
C TYR A 24 16.79 -25.53 -28.39
N ALA A 25 15.65 -25.00 -27.94
CA ALA A 25 15.34 -23.59 -28.20
C ALA A 25 16.36 -22.73 -27.44
N PRO A 26 16.87 -21.63 -28.02
CA PRO A 26 17.76 -20.75 -27.30
C PRO A 26 17.03 -20.16 -26.08
N SER A 27 17.74 -19.99 -24.99
CA SER A 27 17.23 -19.39 -23.75
C SER A 27 17.90 -18.05 -23.49
N TYR A 28 17.19 -17.18 -22.78
CA TYR A 28 17.73 -15.94 -22.25
C TYR A 28 17.67 -15.93 -20.74
N THR A 29 18.67 -15.31 -20.11
CA THR A 29 18.75 -15.19 -18.66
C THR A 29 17.87 -14.05 -18.18
N LEU A 30 17.02 -14.36 -17.19
CA LEU A 30 16.32 -13.38 -16.37
C LEU A 30 17.02 -13.30 -15.03
N GLN A 31 17.54 -12.12 -14.69
CA GLN A 31 18.20 -11.86 -13.42
C GLN A 31 17.37 -10.86 -12.62
N VAL A 32 17.10 -11.18 -11.36
CA VAL A 32 16.42 -10.29 -10.42
C VAL A 32 17.40 -9.77 -9.38
N ASN A 33 17.59 -8.47 -9.32
CA ASN A 33 18.28 -7.81 -8.22
C ASN A 33 17.25 -7.28 -7.21
N ARG A 34 17.46 -7.51 -5.91
CA ARG A 34 16.62 -6.94 -4.86
C ARG A 34 17.37 -5.79 -4.22
N ILE A 35 16.72 -4.62 -4.13
CA ILE A 35 17.30 -3.42 -3.53
C ILE A 35 16.34 -2.77 -2.53
N GLY A 36 16.85 -1.79 -1.78
CA GLY A 36 16.13 -1.08 -0.74
C GLY A 36 16.36 -1.68 0.65
N SER A 37 15.84 -1.01 1.69
CA SER A 37 16.01 -1.41 3.09
C SER A 37 14.89 -2.31 3.63
N GLY A 38 13.87 -2.60 2.82
CA GLY A 38 12.87 -3.63 3.11
C GLY A 38 13.31 -5.00 2.58
N SER A 39 12.58 -6.04 2.96
CA SER A 39 12.81 -7.40 2.50
C SER A 39 11.57 -7.99 1.82
N GLY A 40 11.81 -8.98 0.96
CA GLY A 40 10.75 -9.73 0.30
C GLY A 40 11.29 -10.82 -0.60
N LEU A 41 10.38 -11.60 -1.14
CA LEU A 41 10.61 -12.66 -2.10
C LEU A 41 10.15 -12.21 -3.48
N VAL A 42 10.88 -12.57 -4.52
CA VAL A 42 10.39 -12.48 -5.90
C VAL A 42 10.39 -13.88 -6.48
N TYR A 43 9.30 -14.31 -7.10
CA TYR A 43 9.21 -15.60 -7.78
C TYR A 43 8.64 -15.45 -9.18
N SER A 44 8.95 -16.42 -10.06
CA SER A 44 8.50 -16.43 -11.45
C SER A 44 7.44 -17.49 -11.74
N ASN A 45 6.63 -17.24 -12.77
CA ASN A 45 5.83 -18.23 -13.49
C ASN A 45 6.09 -18.10 -15.00
N PRO A 46 6.58 -19.11 -15.73
CA PRO A 46 6.96 -20.46 -15.27
C PRO A 46 7.98 -20.46 -14.13
N SER A 47 7.96 -21.51 -13.31
CA SER A 47 8.89 -21.61 -12.17
C SER A 47 10.33 -21.77 -12.64
N GLY A 48 11.24 -21.15 -11.91
CA GLY A 48 12.67 -21.15 -12.25
C GLY A 48 13.43 -20.13 -11.40
N LEU A 49 12.77 -19.03 -11.04
CA LEU A 49 13.31 -17.98 -10.19
C LEU A 49 12.54 -17.92 -8.86
N SER A 50 13.28 -17.92 -7.76
CA SER A 50 12.77 -17.70 -6.40
C SER A 50 13.85 -16.92 -5.66
N CYS A 51 13.85 -15.62 -5.89
CA CYS A 51 14.85 -14.68 -5.40
C CYS A 51 14.61 -14.38 -3.92
N GLY A 52 14.86 -15.43 -3.13
CA GLY A 52 15.27 -15.46 -1.73
C GLY A 52 16.56 -16.28 -1.60
N SER A 53 16.76 -17.25 -2.51
CA SER A 53 17.97 -18.08 -2.66
C SER A 53 18.47 -18.15 -4.11
N VAL A 54 17.59 -18.13 -5.11
CA VAL A 54 17.94 -18.23 -6.55
C VAL A 54 17.38 -17.05 -7.33
N CYS A 55 18.25 -16.12 -7.70
CA CYS A 55 17.88 -14.84 -8.32
C CYS A 55 18.19 -14.75 -9.82
N SER A 56 18.59 -15.86 -10.45
CA SER A 56 18.87 -15.92 -11.88
C SER A 56 18.40 -17.27 -12.43
N ALA A 57 17.72 -17.25 -13.57
CA ALA A 57 17.25 -18.43 -14.27
C ALA A 57 17.13 -18.18 -15.78
N ASP A 58 17.29 -19.24 -16.57
CA ASP A 58 17.16 -19.20 -18.03
C ASP A 58 15.77 -19.64 -18.46
N PHE A 59 15.15 -18.85 -19.34
CA PHE A 59 13.83 -19.13 -19.91
C PHE A 59 13.92 -19.19 -21.43
N ALA A 60 13.12 -20.05 -22.06
CA ALA A 60 13.13 -20.22 -23.52
C ALA A 60 12.76 -18.91 -24.23
N THR A 61 13.40 -18.64 -25.37
CA THR A 61 13.06 -17.48 -26.21
C THR A 61 11.58 -17.45 -26.57
N GLY A 62 10.98 -16.26 -26.53
CA GLY A 62 9.56 -16.04 -26.83
C GLY A 62 8.60 -16.52 -25.74
N SER A 63 9.10 -17.07 -24.63
CA SER A 63 8.25 -17.35 -23.46
C SER A 63 7.91 -16.05 -22.72
N THR A 64 6.71 -16.04 -22.13
CA THR A 64 6.27 -14.96 -21.24
C THR A 64 6.48 -15.40 -19.80
N VAL A 65 7.26 -14.62 -19.05
CA VAL A 65 7.55 -14.87 -17.64
C VAL A 65 6.88 -13.80 -16.80
N THR A 66 6.05 -14.20 -15.84
CA THR A 66 5.44 -13.30 -14.87
C THR A 66 6.22 -13.37 -13.56
N LEU A 67 6.76 -12.24 -13.12
CA LEU A 67 7.39 -12.04 -11.82
C LEU A 67 6.36 -11.51 -10.82
N THR A 68 6.32 -12.11 -9.64
CA THR A 68 5.50 -11.63 -8.53
C THR A 68 6.40 -11.34 -7.33
N ALA A 69 6.25 -10.14 -6.76
CA ALA A 69 6.92 -9.74 -5.54
C ALA A 69 5.98 -9.94 -4.34
N LEU A 70 6.51 -10.56 -3.28
CA LEU A 70 5.85 -10.71 -1.99
C LEU A 70 6.74 -10.07 -0.93
N ALA A 71 6.29 -8.96 -0.36
CA ALA A 71 7.03 -8.32 0.73
C ALA A 71 6.94 -9.15 2.02
N SER A 72 8.03 -9.21 2.78
CA SER A 72 8.02 -9.82 4.11
C SER A 72 7.29 -8.92 5.12
N PRO A 73 6.87 -9.44 6.29
CA PRO A 73 6.32 -8.60 7.37
C PRO A 73 7.23 -7.41 7.71
N GLY A 74 6.66 -6.21 7.86
CA GLY A 74 7.41 -4.97 8.08
C GLY A 74 8.09 -4.41 6.83
N SER A 75 7.76 -4.93 5.64
CA SER A 75 8.24 -4.44 4.35
C SER A 75 7.10 -4.30 3.35
N ARG A 76 7.27 -3.41 2.38
CA ARG A 76 6.37 -3.23 1.24
C ARG A 76 7.14 -3.28 -0.07
N PHE A 77 6.48 -3.75 -1.11
CA PHE A 77 7.03 -3.70 -2.46
C PHE A 77 6.84 -2.29 -3.04
N ALA A 78 7.93 -1.69 -3.51
CA ALA A 78 7.97 -0.30 -3.96
C ALA A 78 8.06 -0.14 -5.49
N GLY A 79 8.24 -1.25 -6.22
CA GLY A 79 8.17 -1.25 -7.68
C GLY A 79 9.29 -2.03 -8.36
N TRP A 80 9.10 -2.23 -9.67
CA TRP A 80 10.05 -2.85 -10.59
C TRP A 80 10.85 -1.77 -11.32
N SER A 81 12.08 -2.07 -11.75
CA SER A 81 12.84 -1.17 -12.64
C SER A 81 12.42 -1.26 -14.11
N GLU A 82 11.60 -2.26 -14.46
CA GLU A 82 11.32 -2.55 -15.86
C GLU A 82 10.14 -1.74 -16.40
N PRO A 83 10.28 -1.01 -17.53
CA PRO A 83 9.22 -0.12 -18.02
C PRO A 83 7.92 -0.82 -18.40
N SER A 84 7.94 -2.12 -18.70
CA SER A 84 6.71 -2.89 -18.94
C SER A 84 5.94 -3.19 -17.65
N CYS A 85 6.50 -2.83 -16.49
CA CYS A 85 6.00 -3.16 -15.17
C CYS A 85 5.82 -1.89 -14.34
N LEU A 86 4.89 -1.04 -14.79
CA LEU A 86 4.64 0.30 -14.24
C LEU A 86 3.86 0.29 -12.91
N ASP A 87 3.19 -0.81 -12.61
CA ASP A 87 2.37 -0.95 -11.40
C ASP A 87 3.07 -1.79 -10.32
N LEU A 88 2.55 -1.72 -9.09
CA LEU A 88 2.97 -2.55 -7.96
C LEU A 88 2.52 -4.03 -8.07
N GLY A 89 1.88 -4.39 -9.19
CA GLY A 89 1.37 -5.74 -9.46
C GLY A 89 2.44 -6.69 -10.05
N PRO A 90 1.99 -7.89 -10.47
CA PRO A 90 2.85 -8.83 -11.19
C PRO A 90 3.42 -8.22 -12.46
N CYS A 91 4.73 -8.41 -12.67
CA CYS A 91 5.48 -7.89 -13.80
C CYS A 91 5.60 -8.96 -14.89
N THR A 92 5.08 -8.69 -16.08
CA THR A 92 5.11 -9.65 -17.19
C THR A 92 6.16 -9.27 -18.21
N ILE A 93 7.07 -10.19 -18.51
CA ILE A 93 8.24 -9.98 -19.35
C ILE A 93 8.23 -10.99 -20.48
N LEU A 94 8.43 -10.52 -21.71
CA LEU A 94 8.63 -11.39 -22.87
C LEU A 94 10.12 -11.65 -23.06
N MET A 95 10.53 -12.92 -23.06
CA MET A 95 11.93 -13.33 -23.15
C MET A 95 12.47 -13.28 -24.58
N THR A 96 12.76 -12.08 -25.08
CA THR A 96 13.41 -11.85 -26.38
C THR A 96 14.91 -11.52 -26.28
N ALA A 97 15.38 -11.22 -25.07
CA ALA A 97 16.77 -10.95 -24.71
C ALA A 97 16.97 -11.23 -23.20
N ALA A 98 18.21 -11.08 -22.72
CA ALA A 98 18.48 -11.14 -21.29
C ALA A 98 17.95 -9.87 -20.59
N HIS A 99 17.33 -10.04 -19.41
CA HIS A 99 16.70 -8.95 -18.67
C HIS A 99 17.27 -8.85 -17.23
N PRO A 100 17.90 -7.72 -16.86
CA PRO A 100 18.27 -7.42 -15.48
C PRO A 100 17.17 -6.60 -14.80
N VAL A 101 16.25 -7.27 -14.09
CA VAL A 101 15.12 -6.63 -13.41
C VAL A 101 15.51 -6.31 -11.97
N THR A 102 15.21 -5.10 -11.52
CA THR A 102 15.38 -4.72 -10.12
C THR A 102 14.02 -4.64 -9.43
N ALA A 103 13.90 -5.32 -8.29
CA ALA A 103 12.76 -5.30 -7.38
C ALA A 103 13.11 -4.47 -6.15
N THR A 104 12.39 -3.38 -5.93
CA THR A 104 12.64 -2.50 -4.77
C THR A 104 11.71 -2.86 -3.61
N PHE A 105 12.28 -3.15 -2.44
CA PHE A 105 11.55 -3.31 -1.20
C PHE A 105 11.91 -2.19 -0.24
N GLN A 106 10.89 -1.57 0.35
CA GLN A 106 11.07 -0.57 1.40
C GLN A 106 10.54 -1.14 2.70
N PRO A 107 11.01 -0.65 3.87
CA PRO A 107 10.33 -0.91 5.11
C PRO A 107 8.88 -0.49 4.93
N ASP A 108 7.96 -1.38 5.31
CA ASP A 108 6.61 -0.94 5.59
C ASP A 108 6.80 -0.16 6.87
N GLY A 109 6.90 1.15 6.75
CA GLY A 109 7.04 2.05 7.88
C GLY A 109 5.76 1.99 8.71
N GLY A 110 5.51 0.87 9.36
CA GLY A 110 4.63 0.78 10.51
C GLY A 110 5.19 1.77 11.50
N ALA A 111 4.43 2.82 11.73
CA ALA A 111 4.81 3.87 12.64
C ALA A 111 4.62 3.35 14.08
N LEU A 112 5.61 3.54 14.95
CA LEU A 112 5.55 3.13 16.35
C LEU A 112 4.62 4.07 17.10
N PHE A 113 3.87 3.52 18.07
CA PHE A 113 3.03 4.34 18.93
C PHE A 113 3.87 5.03 20.01
N TYR A 114 3.89 6.36 20.00
CA TYR A 114 4.46 7.21 21.03
C TYR A 114 3.34 7.81 21.85
N GLN A 115 3.35 7.55 23.16
CA GLN A 115 2.41 8.17 24.07
C GLN A 115 2.64 9.68 24.13
N VAL A 116 1.55 10.43 24.03
CA VAL A 116 1.50 11.86 24.30
C VAL A 116 0.69 12.01 25.58
N THR A 117 1.17 12.85 26.52
CA THR A 117 0.40 13.17 27.73
C THR A 117 -1.00 13.63 27.29
N PRO A 118 -2.09 12.98 27.75
CA PRO A 118 -3.44 13.28 27.27
C PRO A 118 -3.72 14.78 27.27
N CYS A 119 -4.06 15.31 26.10
CA CYS A 119 -4.12 16.75 25.86
C CYS A 119 -5.24 17.09 24.88
N ARG A 120 -5.85 18.25 25.06
CA ARG A 120 -6.93 18.74 24.21
C ARG A 120 -6.35 19.57 23.06
N ILE A 121 -6.37 19.03 21.84
CA ILE A 121 -5.85 19.73 20.66
C ILE A 121 -6.85 20.75 20.10
N ALA A 122 -8.15 20.55 20.36
CA ALA A 122 -9.20 21.46 19.92
C ALA A 122 -10.47 21.33 20.76
N ASP A 123 -11.17 22.45 20.95
CA ASP A 123 -12.52 22.51 21.53
C ASP A 123 -13.25 23.68 20.89
N THR A 124 -14.26 23.39 20.08
CA THR A 124 -14.98 24.46 19.37
C THR A 124 -15.90 25.28 20.27
N ARG A 125 -16.03 24.94 21.56
CA ARG A 125 -16.78 25.73 22.54
C ARG A 125 -15.93 26.84 23.14
N THR A 126 -14.65 26.56 23.39
CA THR A 126 -13.75 27.48 24.13
C THR A 126 -12.59 28.01 23.30
N GLY A 127 -12.19 27.30 22.24
CA GLY A 127 -11.14 27.74 21.32
C GLY A 127 -11.67 28.74 20.29
N SER A 128 -12.47 28.27 19.33
CA SER A 128 -13.12 29.16 18.35
C SER A 128 -14.40 29.80 18.88
N GLY A 129 -15.07 29.16 19.86
CA GLY A 129 -16.42 29.54 20.30
C GLY A 129 -17.51 29.33 19.24
N VAL A 130 -17.15 28.75 18.08
CA VAL A 130 -18.03 28.61 16.92
C VAL A 130 -18.24 27.13 16.63
N PRO A 131 -19.47 26.59 16.68
CA PRO A 131 -19.75 25.20 16.32
C PRO A 131 -19.42 24.93 14.85
N LEU A 132 -19.31 23.66 14.48
CA LEU A 132 -19.28 23.29 13.06
C LEU A 132 -20.71 23.36 12.53
N THR A 133 -20.93 24.16 11.50
CA THR A 133 -22.20 24.27 10.79
C THR A 133 -22.48 23.04 9.92
N ALA A 134 -23.72 22.93 9.42
CA ALA A 134 -24.13 21.79 8.60
C ALA A 134 -23.28 21.71 7.31
N GLY A 135 -22.71 20.54 7.05
CA GLY A 135 -21.86 20.30 5.88
C GLY A 135 -20.46 20.94 5.96
N GLU A 136 -20.11 21.57 7.09
CA GLU A 136 -18.81 22.22 7.25
C GLU A 136 -17.69 21.19 7.41
N ILE A 137 -16.54 21.47 6.78
CA ILE A 137 -15.26 20.83 7.04
C ILE A 137 -14.37 21.85 7.75
N ARG A 138 -13.84 21.48 8.92
CA ARG A 138 -12.88 22.32 9.64
C ARG A 138 -11.61 21.54 9.95
N GLU A 139 -10.48 22.16 9.68
CA GLU A 139 -9.15 21.62 10.00
C GLU A 139 -8.74 21.97 11.43
N PHE A 140 -8.10 21.01 12.11
CA PHE A 140 -7.56 21.14 13.44
C PHE A 140 -6.10 20.73 13.43
N ALA A 141 -5.22 21.68 13.74
CA ALA A 141 -3.78 21.43 13.77
C ALA A 141 -3.43 20.44 14.88
N VAL A 142 -2.81 19.31 14.52
CA VAL A 142 -2.36 18.29 15.48
C VAL A 142 -0.93 18.60 15.90
N THR A 143 -0.04 18.76 14.93
CA THR A 143 1.40 18.99 15.18
C THR A 143 1.68 20.35 15.83
N ALA A 144 0.85 21.36 15.54
CA ALA A 144 0.95 22.70 16.12
C ALA A 144 -0.03 22.94 17.29
N SER A 145 -0.61 21.89 17.88
CA SER A 145 -1.63 21.98 18.94
C SER A 145 -1.12 22.46 20.30
N GLY A 146 0.20 22.55 20.50
CA GLY A 146 0.79 22.78 21.83
C GLY A 146 0.84 21.53 22.72
N CYS A 147 0.30 20.39 22.27
CA CYS A 147 0.29 19.14 23.02
C CYS A 147 1.60 18.34 22.95
N GLY A 148 2.72 18.96 22.53
CA GLY A 148 4.03 18.30 22.47
C GLY A 148 4.13 17.15 21.46
N VAL A 149 3.39 17.23 20.34
CA VAL A 149 3.43 16.22 19.29
C VAL A 149 4.82 16.17 18.62
N PRO A 150 5.50 15.01 18.59
CA PRO A 150 6.80 14.85 17.94
C PRO A 150 6.82 15.25 16.45
N ILE A 151 7.93 15.84 16.01
CA ILE A 151 8.18 16.14 14.59
C ILE A 151 8.29 14.82 13.83
N GLY A 152 7.51 14.68 12.75
CA GLY A 152 7.48 13.46 11.94
C GLY A 152 6.36 12.50 12.29
N ALA A 153 5.50 12.83 13.27
CA ALA A 153 4.27 12.10 13.50
C ALA A 153 3.43 11.97 12.22
N VAL A 154 3.05 10.73 11.86
CA VAL A 154 2.30 10.42 10.64
C VAL A 154 0.84 10.10 10.90
N ALA A 155 0.45 9.76 12.13
CA ALA A 155 -0.94 9.57 12.55
C ALA A 155 -1.13 9.93 14.03
N ALA A 156 -2.36 10.22 14.43
CA ALA A 156 -2.72 10.55 15.80
C ALA A 156 -3.81 9.62 16.33
N ALA A 157 -3.64 9.15 17.56
CA ALA A 157 -4.69 8.49 18.34
C ALA A 157 -5.53 9.57 19.04
N LEU A 158 -6.77 9.71 18.60
CA LEU A 158 -7.67 10.79 18.98
C LEU A 158 -8.93 10.24 19.64
N ASN A 159 -9.44 10.96 20.62
CA ASN A 159 -10.82 10.84 21.07
C ASN A 159 -11.60 12.05 20.57
N VAL A 160 -12.64 11.81 19.78
CA VAL A 160 -13.58 12.84 19.34
C VAL A 160 -14.80 12.81 20.24
N SER A 161 -15.23 13.99 20.70
CA SER A 161 -16.50 14.16 21.41
C SER A 161 -17.35 15.20 20.71
N VAL A 162 -18.61 14.86 20.44
CA VAL A 162 -19.61 15.76 19.87
C VAL A 162 -20.61 16.14 20.97
N THR A 163 -20.91 17.43 21.06
CA THR A 163 -21.82 18.01 22.06
C THR A 163 -22.65 19.14 21.45
N ASP A 164 -23.73 19.51 22.14
CA ASP A 164 -24.64 20.60 21.77
C ASP A 164 -25.10 20.54 20.30
N ALA A 165 -25.33 19.33 19.81
CA ALA A 165 -25.82 19.09 18.46
C ALA A 165 -27.28 19.52 18.33
N ALA A 166 -27.59 20.33 17.32
CA ALA A 166 -28.95 20.79 17.04
C ALA A 166 -29.78 19.79 16.22
N SER A 167 -29.13 18.81 15.58
CA SER A 167 -29.80 17.80 14.74
C SER A 167 -29.10 16.45 14.88
N VAL A 168 -29.81 15.39 14.51
CA VAL A 168 -29.19 14.05 14.37
C VAL A 168 -28.18 14.08 13.23
N GLY A 169 -27.08 13.34 13.38
CA GLY A 169 -26.11 13.16 12.31
C GLY A 169 -24.82 12.54 12.80
N SER A 170 -23.73 12.86 12.10
CA SER A 170 -22.42 12.29 12.38
C SER A 170 -21.30 13.29 12.16
N VAL A 171 -20.17 13.02 12.81
CA VAL A 171 -18.88 13.65 12.51
C VAL A 171 -17.97 12.61 11.89
N THR A 172 -17.31 13.00 10.81
CA THR A 172 -16.26 12.23 10.15
C THR A 172 -14.93 12.92 10.38
N LEU A 173 -13.99 12.23 11.02
CA LEU A 173 -12.59 12.63 11.09
C LEU A 173 -11.77 11.99 9.97
N PHE A 174 -10.91 12.77 9.34
CA PHE A 174 -10.06 12.32 8.24
C PHE A 174 -8.80 13.19 8.12
N PRO A 175 -7.76 12.76 7.37
CA PRO A 175 -6.57 13.58 7.15
C PRO A 175 -6.93 14.90 6.46
N SER A 176 -6.30 16.01 6.85
CA SER A 176 -6.46 17.27 6.11
C SER A 176 -5.91 17.17 4.69
N GLY A 177 -6.50 17.94 3.77
CA GLY A 177 -6.10 17.97 2.36
C GLY A 177 -6.60 16.82 1.47
N ILE A 178 -7.45 15.92 1.98
CA ILE A 178 -8.12 14.90 1.14
C ILE A 178 -9.63 15.17 1.02
N GLN A 179 -10.28 14.53 0.03
CA GLN A 179 -11.74 14.56 -0.08
C GLN A 179 -12.40 13.83 1.09
N THR A 180 -13.52 14.36 1.58
CA THR A 180 -14.30 13.79 2.69
C THR A 180 -14.68 12.34 2.39
N PRO A 181 -14.29 11.37 3.25
CA PRO A 181 -14.71 9.98 3.08
C PRO A 181 -16.21 9.79 3.30
N GLY A 182 -16.80 8.77 2.66
CA GLY A 182 -18.21 8.37 2.87
C GLY A 182 -18.48 7.63 4.19
N THR A 183 -17.47 7.49 5.05
CA THR A 183 -17.56 6.86 6.38
C THR A 183 -17.86 7.87 7.48
N GLN A 184 -18.20 7.39 8.68
CA GLN A 184 -18.43 8.22 9.86
C GLN A 184 -17.59 7.75 11.06
N THR A 185 -17.15 8.69 11.90
CA THR A 185 -16.34 8.38 13.10
C THR A 185 -17.22 8.27 14.35
N VAL A 186 -18.19 9.18 14.49
CA VAL A 186 -19.13 9.18 15.61
C VAL A 186 -20.50 9.69 15.15
N SER A 187 -21.55 8.94 15.47
CA SER A 187 -22.94 9.37 15.28
C SER A 187 -23.52 9.90 16.58
N PHE A 188 -24.41 10.88 16.47
CA PHE A 188 -25.01 11.58 17.60
C PHE A 188 -26.47 11.98 17.35
N SER A 189 -27.15 12.28 18.45
CA SER A 189 -28.51 12.83 18.47
C SER A 189 -28.52 14.07 19.36
N PRO A 190 -29.47 15.01 19.15
CA PRO A 190 -29.59 16.20 19.99
C PRO A 190 -29.70 15.89 21.49
N GLY A 191 -29.10 16.75 22.31
CA GLY A 191 -29.13 16.63 23.77
C GLY A 191 -28.29 15.50 24.36
N LYS A 192 -27.44 14.85 23.55
CA LYS A 192 -26.51 13.79 24.00
C LYS A 192 -25.08 14.18 23.67
N ILE A 193 -24.17 13.90 24.61
CA ILE A 193 -22.73 13.88 24.35
C ILE A 193 -22.38 12.49 23.86
N ARG A 194 -21.68 12.41 22.73
CA ARG A 194 -21.24 11.15 22.13
C ARG A 194 -19.77 11.26 21.80
N SER A 195 -19.01 10.21 22.14
CA SER A 195 -17.58 10.16 21.90
C SER A 195 -17.17 8.87 21.21
N SER A 196 -16.06 8.91 20.49
CA SER A 196 -15.45 7.76 19.83
C SER A 196 -13.94 7.92 19.79
N SER A 197 -13.20 6.85 20.06
CA SER A 197 -11.74 6.81 19.92
C SER A 197 -11.35 6.27 18.54
N THR A 198 -10.39 6.90 17.89
CA THR A 198 -9.97 6.57 16.52
C THR A 198 -8.49 6.90 16.29
N VAL A 199 -7.91 6.33 15.23
CA VAL A 199 -6.57 6.67 14.76
C VAL A 199 -6.70 7.27 13.36
N ILE A 200 -6.21 8.49 13.19
CA ILE A 200 -6.32 9.24 11.93
C ILE A 200 -4.93 9.63 11.45
N LYS A 201 -4.63 9.38 10.17
CA LYS A 201 -3.41 9.86 9.53
C LYS A 201 -3.38 11.39 9.60
N ILE A 202 -2.24 11.96 9.96
CA ILE A 202 -2.03 13.40 9.96
C ILE A 202 -1.85 13.84 8.49
N GLY A 203 -2.65 14.81 8.05
CA GLY A 203 -2.71 15.28 6.66
C GLY A 203 -1.87 16.52 6.40
N ALA A 204 -2.23 17.26 5.35
CA ALA A 204 -1.59 18.51 4.95
C ALA A 204 -1.51 19.51 6.11
N GLY A 205 -0.39 20.21 6.26
CA GLY A 205 -0.18 21.18 7.34
C GLY A 205 -0.11 20.55 8.75
N GLY A 206 -0.01 19.23 8.86
CA GLY A 206 0.09 18.57 10.16
C GLY A 206 -1.22 18.56 10.94
N ALA A 207 -2.35 18.47 10.23
CA ALA A 207 -3.70 18.61 10.76
C ALA A 207 -4.60 17.39 10.47
N VAL A 208 -5.78 17.39 11.10
CA VAL A 208 -6.91 16.52 10.77
C VAL A 208 -8.14 17.37 10.49
N SER A 209 -9.02 16.89 9.64
CA SER A 209 -10.30 17.53 9.32
C SER A 209 -11.44 16.85 10.06
N ALA A 210 -12.41 17.65 10.54
CA ALA A 210 -13.71 17.16 10.95
C ALA A 210 -14.79 17.70 10.02
N TYR A 211 -15.62 16.79 9.50
CA TYR A 211 -16.82 17.11 8.73
C TYR A 211 -18.07 16.92 9.60
N ASN A 212 -18.97 17.91 9.61
CA ASN A 212 -20.29 17.78 10.23
C ASN A 212 -21.34 17.33 9.20
N GLY A 213 -21.71 16.05 9.25
CA GLY A 213 -22.72 15.45 8.39
C GLY A 213 -24.16 15.58 8.90
N SER A 214 -24.42 16.43 9.90
CA SER A 214 -25.79 16.71 10.38
C SER A 214 -26.40 17.94 9.68
N ALA A 215 -27.73 18.08 9.79
CA ALA A 215 -28.47 19.24 9.27
C ALA A 215 -28.37 20.50 10.15
N GLY A 216 -27.66 20.45 11.27
CA GLY A 216 -27.56 21.55 12.24
C GLY A 216 -26.16 21.71 12.81
N PRO A 217 -25.89 22.79 13.55
CA PRO A 217 -24.59 22.98 14.17
C PRO A 217 -24.30 21.91 15.25
N ALA A 218 -23.02 21.59 15.41
CA ALA A 218 -22.53 20.73 16.49
C ALA A 218 -21.14 21.18 16.97
N HIS A 219 -20.89 21.07 18.27
CA HIS A 219 -19.57 21.30 18.83
C HIS A 219 -18.73 20.02 18.79
N VAL A 220 -17.44 20.17 18.49
CA VAL A 220 -16.46 19.09 18.39
C VAL A 220 -15.31 19.38 19.34
N ILE A 221 -14.92 18.37 20.09
CA ILE A 221 -13.77 18.38 21.01
C ILE A 221 -12.85 17.25 20.57
N LEU A 222 -11.57 17.54 20.43
CA LEU A 222 -10.55 16.58 20.06
C LEU A 222 -9.49 16.52 21.17
N ASP A 223 -9.35 15.33 21.76
CA ASP A 223 -8.31 15.02 22.72
C ASP A 223 -7.34 14.00 22.07
N ILE A 224 -6.04 14.16 22.29
CA ILE A 224 -4.98 13.28 21.80
C ILE A 224 -4.37 12.48 22.96
N SER A 225 -4.08 11.20 22.73
CA SER A 225 -3.41 10.31 23.70
C SER A 225 -2.08 9.71 23.20
N GLY A 226 -1.78 9.90 21.92
CA GLY A 226 -0.52 9.49 21.33
C GLY A 226 -0.49 9.69 19.82
N VAL A 227 0.67 9.42 19.25
CA VAL A 227 0.91 9.49 17.80
C VAL A 227 1.61 8.24 17.30
N PHE A 228 1.58 8.06 16.00
CA PHE A 228 2.39 7.06 15.31
C PHE A 228 3.51 7.78 14.55
N GLN A 229 4.76 7.36 14.75
CA GLN A 229 5.94 7.85 14.02
C GLN A 229 6.92 6.74 13.66
#